data_AF-A0A834C0E6-F1
#
_entry.id   AF-A0A834C0E6-F1
#
_cell.length_a   1.000
_cell.length_b   1.000
_cell.length_c   1.000
_cell.angle_alpha   90.00
_cell.angle_beta   90.00
_cell.angle_gamma   90.00
#
_symmetry.space_group_name_H-M   'P 1'
#
loop_
_entity.id
_entity.type
_entity.pdbx_description
1 polymer ?
#
loop_
_entity_poly.entity_id
_entity_poly.type
_entity_poly.pdbx_seq_one_letter_code
_entity_poly.pdbx_strand_id
1 'polypeptide(L)'
;MFVCWLCTSNQHKDHECVSTKIQRLEKQKVLSEIQADNQQRLKDREQELKELKKVMEVAKNSANRVHSETEAVVRELQESMERLQELLEEALDQTGLEKMGQAQEVVENLEGEIRERKKRDTEMKDLSGCDDHIYYLQTCDSMSTPLEVGDFPVVLVNAEASYEPVRSAILALRERVEDLCNQELARSSNK
;
A
#
# COMPACT_ATOMS: atom_id res chain seq x y z
N MET A 1 -55.39 33.27 -50.09
CA MET A 1 -56.71 33.86 -50.40
C MET A 1 -57.20 33.21 -51.68
N PHE A 2 -58.32 32.48 -51.63
CA PHE A 2 -58.92 31.90 -52.84
C PHE A 2 -59.93 32.90 -53.39
N VAL A 3 -59.82 33.25 -54.66
CA VAL A 3 -60.67 34.24 -55.34
C VAL A 3 -61.62 33.53 -56.31
N CYS A 4 -62.87 33.99 -56.39
CA CYS A 4 -63.88 33.37 -57.24
C CYS A 4 -63.63 33.67 -58.72
N TRP A 5 -64.24 32.89 -59.62
CA TRP A 5 -64.11 33.06 -61.07
C TRP A 5 -64.41 34.50 -61.56
N LEU A 6 -65.36 35.20 -60.92
CA LEU A 6 -65.66 36.61 -61.27
C LEU A 6 -64.44 37.52 -61.04
N CYS A 7 -63.72 37.36 -59.92
CA CYS A 7 -62.53 38.16 -59.64
C CYS A 7 -61.40 37.88 -60.63
N THR A 8 -61.23 36.61 -61.03
CA THR A 8 -60.22 36.19 -62.01
C THR A 8 -60.55 36.67 -63.42
N SER A 9 -61.84 36.63 -63.81
CA SER A 9 -62.31 37.01 -65.14
C SER A 9 -62.38 38.52 -65.35
N ASN A 10 -62.66 39.30 -64.30
CA ASN A 10 -62.80 40.76 -64.37
C ASN A 10 -61.48 41.53 -64.17
N GLN A 11 -60.36 40.84 -63.95
CA GLN A 11 -59.00 41.41 -63.80
C GLN A 11 -58.98 42.73 -63.01
N HIS A 12 -59.50 42.69 -61.78
CA HIS A 12 -59.45 43.85 -60.89
C HIS A 12 -57.99 44.29 -60.71
N LYS A 13 -57.72 45.59 -60.90
CA LYS A 13 -56.35 46.16 -60.93
C LYS A 13 -55.54 45.94 -59.64
N ASP A 14 -56.21 45.61 -58.54
CA ASP A 14 -55.59 45.47 -57.21
C ASP A 14 -55.38 44.00 -56.78
N HIS A 15 -55.69 43.01 -57.63
CA HIS A 15 -55.53 41.59 -57.31
C HIS A 15 -54.70 40.85 -58.37
N GLU A 16 -53.47 40.47 -58.01
CA GLU A 16 -52.68 39.53 -58.80
C GLU A 16 -53.19 38.09 -58.56
N CYS A 17 -53.70 37.45 -59.61
CA CYS A 17 -54.29 36.12 -59.55
C CYS A 17 -53.40 35.10 -60.26
N VAL A 18 -52.85 34.13 -59.51
CA VAL A 18 -52.09 33.01 -60.05
C VAL A 18 -52.94 31.74 -60.04
N SER A 19 -52.80 30.89 -61.05
CA SER A 19 -53.47 29.58 -61.08
C SER A 19 -53.01 28.69 -59.93
N THR A 20 -53.95 28.01 -59.28
CA THR A 20 -53.67 27.01 -58.24
C THR A 20 -52.70 25.92 -58.70
N LYS A 21 -52.68 25.60 -60.00
CA LYS A 21 -51.72 24.65 -60.59
C LYS A 21 -50.28 25.17 -60.54
N ILE A 22 -50.06 26.44 -60.88
CA ILE A 22 -48.72 27.07 -60.84
C ILE A 22 -48.24 27.17 -59.39
N GLN A 23 -49.10 27.67 -58.50
CA GLN A 23 -48.75 27.83 -57.09
C GLN A 23 -48.45 26.47 -56.41
N ARG A 24 -49.17 25.40 -56.79
CA ARG A 24 -48.86 24.02 -56.33
C ARG A 24 -47.48 23.57 -56.79
N LEU A 25 -47.11 23.78 -58.06
CA LEU A 25 -45.82 23.37 -58.60
C LEU A 25 -44.66 24.06 -57.88
N GLU A 26 -44.76 25.37 -57.64
CA GLU A 26 -43.77 26.13 -56.87
C GLU A 26 -43.63 25.60 -55.44
N LYS A 27 -44.75 25.40 -54.73
CA LYS A 27 -44.73 24.85 -53.37
C LYS A 27 -44.20 23.42 -53.33
N GLN A 28 -44.46 22.62 -54.36
CA GLN A 28 -43.93 21.26 -54.46
C GLN A 28 -42.41 21.25 -54.64
N LYS A 29 -41.85 22.18 -55.44
CA LYS A 29 -40.40 22.34 -55.57
C LYS A 29 -39.76 22.73 -54.23
N VAL A 30 -40.30 23.73 -53.54
CA VAL A 30 -39.82 24.14 -52.22
C VAL A 30 -39.89 23.00 -51.21
N LEU A 31 -40.98 22.22 -51.21
CA LEU A 31 -41.12 21.07 -50.32
C LEU A 31 -40.07 19.99 -50.61
N SER A 32 -39.77 19.71 -51.88
CA SER A 32 -38.72 18.77 -52.27
C SER A 32 -37.33 19.23 -51.83
N GLU A 33 -37.04 20.54 -51.91
CA GLU A 33 -35.78 21.12 -51.42
C GLU A 33 -35.65 20.98 -49.89
N ILE A 34 -36.71 21.32 -49.14
CA ILE A 34 -36.75 21.15 -47.68
C ILE A 34 -36.60 19.67 -47.30
N GLN A 35 -37.24 18.76 -48.03
CA GLN A 35 -37.14 17.32 -47.77
C GLN A 35 -35.70 16.82 -47.99
N ALA A 36 -35.02 17.28 -49.04
CA ALA A 36 -33.63 16.94 -49.30
C ALA A 36 -32.69 17.50 -48.21
N ASP A 37 -32.86 18.75 -47.79
CA ASP A 37 -32.10 19.36 -46.69
C ASP A 37 -32.29 18.57 -45.39
N ASN A 38 -33.54 18.23 -45.05
CA ASN A 38 -33.84 17.47 -43.84
C ASN A 38 -33.19 16.07 -43.85
N GLN A 39 -33.23 15.38 -44.99
CA GLN A 39 -32.57 14.07 -45.14
C GLN A 39 -31.05 14.17 -44.98
N GLN A 40 -30.42 15.23 -45.48
CA GLN A 40 -28.99 15.43 -45.30
C GLN A 40 -28.66 15.67 -43.83
N ARG A 41 -29.38 16.60 -43.18
CA ARG A 41 -29.19 16.90 -41.75
C ARG A 41 -29.43 15.70 -40.86
N LEU A 42 -30.39 14.83 -41.21
CA LEU A 42 -30.63 13.58 -40.49
C LEU A 42 -29.41 12.66 -40.56
N LYS A 43 -28.85 12.45 -41.76
CA LYS A 43 -27.63 11.65 -41.95
C LYS A 43 -26.45 12.22 -41.17
N ASP A 44 -26.28 13.53 -41.17
CA ASP A 44 -25.22 14.20 -40.41
C ASP A 44 -25.39 13.94 -38.90
N ARG A 45 -26.62 14.04 -38.37
CA ARG A 45 -26.92 13.77 -36.95
C ARG A 45 -26.76 12.30 -36.58
N GLU A 46 -27.11 11.38 -37.47
CA GLU A 46 -26.87 9.95 -37.27
C GLU A 46 -25.38 9.63 -37.20
N GLN A 47 -24.57 10.28 -38.04
CA GLN A 47 -23.12 10.15 -38.02
C GLN A 47 -22.50 10.76 -36.74
N GLU A 48 -22.90 11.98 -36.36
CA GLU A 48 -22.49 12.60 -35.09
C GLU A 48 -22.82 11.70 -33.89
N LEU A 49 -24.02 11.12 -33.84
CA LEU A 49 -24.43 10.20 -32.78
C LEU A 49 -23.55 8.94 -32.74
N LYS A 50 -23.20 8.38 -33.89
CA LYS A 50 -22.33 7.21 -34.00
C LYS A 50 -20.92 7.52 -33.48
N GLU A 51 -20.38 8.68 -33.83
CA GLU A 51 -19.07 9.14 -33.37
C GLU A 51 -19.06 9.39 -31.87
N LEU A 52 -20.08 10.06 -31.32
CA LEU A 52 -20.22 10.28 -29.88
C LEU A 52 -20.28 8.97 -29.10
N LYS A 53 -21.05 7.98 -29.58
CA LYS A 53 -21.09 6.64 -28.96
C LYS A 53 -19.72 5.97 -28.94
N LYS A 54 -18.92 6.11 -30.01
CA LYS A 54 -17.56 5.59 -30.06
C LYS A 54 -16.64 6.28 -29.04
N VAL A 55 -16.73 7.61 -28.92
CA VAL A 55 -15.94 8.37 -27.93
C VAL A 55 -16.31 7.95 -26.52
N MET A 56 -17.61 7.81 -26.21
CA MET A 56 -18.07 7.33 -24.90
C MET A 56 -17.51 5.95 -24.56
N GLU A 57 -17.52 5.03 -25.51
CA GLU A 57 -16.99 3.68 -25.31
C GLU A 57 -15.48 3.68 -25.08
N VAL A 58 -14.73 4.48 -25.85
CA VAL A 58 -13.28 4.65 -25.63
C VAL A 58 -12.99 5.25 -24.26
N ALA A 59 -13.75 6.28 -23.84
CA ALA A 59 -13.58 6.90 -22.53
C ALA A 59 -13.88 5.89 -21.40
N LYS A 60 -14.96 5.12 -21.51
CA LYS A 60 -15.32 4.06 -20.56
C LYS A 60 -14.22 3.01 -20.45
N ASN A 61 -13.71 2.52 -21.58
CA ASN A 61 -12.66 1.51 -21.60
C ASN A 61 -11.33 2.06 -21.05
N SER A 62 -11.02 3.33 -21.33
CA SER A 62 -9.86 4.00 -20.73
C SER A 62 -9.98 4.12 -19.21
N ALA A 63 -11.16 4.50 -18.69
CA ALA A 63 -11.39 4.58 -17.25
C ALA A 63 -11.26 3.20 -16.57
N ASN A 64 -11.86 2.16 -17.16
CA ASN A 64 -11.75 0.79 -16.66
C ASN A 64 -10.30 0.29 -16.65
N ARG A 65 -9.53 0.61 -17.70
CA ARG A 65 -8.10 0.25 -17.78
C ARG A 65 -7.31 0.92 -16.66
N VAL A 66 -7.44 2.24 -16.49
CA VAL A 66 -6.75 2.98 -15.42
C VAL A 66 -7.16 2.45 -14.04
N HIS A 67 -8.43 2.11 -13.86
CA HIS A 67 -8.91 1.53 -12.61
C HIS A 67 -8.21 0.19 -12.31
N SER A 68 -8.20 -0.73 -13.27
CA SER A 68 -7.54 -2.04 -13.12
C SER A 68 -6.02 -1.92 -12.92
N GLU A 69 -5.35 -1.01 -13.64
CA GLU A 69 -3.92 -0.73 -13.44
C GLU A 69 -3.66 -0.19 -12.03
N THR A 70 -4.53 0.70 -11.53
CA THR A 70 -4.42 1.25 -10.17
C THR A 70 -4.66 0.17 -9.11
N GLU A 71 -5.67 -0.69 -9.29
CA GLU A 71 -5.92 -1.82 -8.38
C GLU A 71 -4.73 -2.80 -8.32
N ALA A 72 -4.07 -3.05 -9.45
CA ALA A 72 -2.88 -3.89 -9.48
C ALA A 72 -1.73 -3.28 -8.66
N VAL A 73 -1.44 -1.98 -8.86
CA VAL A 73 -0.39 -1.28 -8.09
C VAL A 73 -0.71 -1.25 -6.60
N VAL A 74 -1.96 -1.00 -6.21
CA VAL A 74 -2.37 -1.02 -4.79
C VAL A 74 -2.17 -2.41 -4.19
N ARG A 75 -2.47 -3.48 -4.94
CA ARG A 75 -2.24 -4.86 -4.49
C ARG A 75 -0.75 -5.14 -4.28
N GLU A 76 0.11 -4.74 -5.21
CA GLU A 76 1.56 -4.91 -5.06
C GLU A 76 2.11 -4.15 -3.84
N LEU A 77 1.55 -2.99 -3.52
CA LEU A 77 1.88 -2.25 -2.29
C LEU A 77 1.43 -2.99 -1.04
N GLN A 78 0.24 -3.59 -1.04
CA GLN A 78 -0.24 -4.43 0.07
C GLN A 78 0.69 -5.63 0.29
N GLU A 79 1.03 -6.35 -0.77
CA GLU A 79 1.98 -7.48 -0.71
C GLU A 79 3.38 -7.05 -0.24
N SER A 80 3.78 -5.80 -0.50
CA SER A 80 5.03 -5.24 0.01
C SER A 80 4.96 -4.93 1.52
N MET A 81 3.80 -4.51 2.02
CA MET A 81 3.57 -4.29 3.45
C MET A 81 3.51 -5.61 4.23
N GLU A 82 2.90 -6.65 3.65
CA GLU A 82 2.89 -8.00 4.23
C GLU A 82 4.32 -8.54 4.36
N ARG A 83 5.14 -8.43 3.30
CA ARG A 83 6.56 -8.80 3.36
C ARG A 83 7.36 -8.01 4.39
N LEU A 84 7.08 -6.72 4.55
CA LEU A 84 7.70 -5.89 5.59
C LEU A 84 7.34 -6.42 6.99
N GLN A 85 6.10 -6.84 7.19
CA GLN A 85 5.67 -7.44 8.46
C GLN A 85 6.43 -8.74 8.75
N GLU A 86 6.54 -9.64 7.78
CA GLU A 86 7.30 -10.89 7.92
C GLU A 86 8.76 -10.62 8.31
N LEU A 87 9.42 -9.70 7.62
CA LEU A 87 10.81 -9.29 7.92
C LEU A 87 10.94 -8.69 9.32
N LEU A 88 9.91 -7.98 9.80
CA LEU A 88 9.91 -7.41 11.13
C LEU A 88 9.79 -8.50 12.20
N GLU A 89 8.89 -9.46 12.01
CA GLU A 89 8.73 -10.60 12.91
C GLU A 89 10.04 -11.40 12.99
N GLU A 90 10.67 -11.69 11.85
CA GLU A 90 11.97 -12.38 11.80
C GLU A 90 13.07 -11.60 12.54
N ALA A 91 13.14 -10.28 12.37
CA ALA A 91 14.13 -9.45 13.06
C ALA A 91 13.92 -9.44 14.59
N LEU A 92 12.66 -9.43 15.05
CA LEU A 92 12.32 -9.50 16.47
C LEU A 92 12.70 -10.85 17.06
N ASP A 93 12.37 -11.95 16.37
CA ASP A 93 12.69 -13.31 16.78
C ASP A 93 14.20 -13.54 16.86
N GLN A 94 14.95 -13.11 15.84
CA GLN A 94 16.40 -13.22 15.80
C GLN A 94 17.05 -12.42 16.96
N THR A 95 16.58 -11.19 17.19
CA THR A 95 17.02 -10.37 18.33
C THR A 95 16.73 -11.07 19.66
N GLY A 96 15.58 -11.75 19.77
CA GLY A 96 15.20 -12.53 20.94
C GLY A 96 16.11 -13.72 21.18
N LEU A 97 16.37 -14.52 20.13
CA LEU A 97 17.25 -15.70 20.19
C LEU A 97 18.68 -15.33 20.60
N GLU A 98 19.25 -14.26 20.03
CA GLU A 98 20.59 -13.79 20.37
C GLU A 98 20.69 -13.39 21.84
N LYS A 99 19.71 -12.64 22.34
CA LYS A 99 19.64 -12.23 23.76
C LYS A 99 19.47 -13.43 24.68
N MET A 100 18.61 -14.40 24.31
CA MET A 100 18.43 -15.63 25.08
C MET A 100 19.71 -16.47 25.11
N GLY A 101 20.44 -16.57 23.99
CA GLY A 101 21.72 -17.27 23.93
C GLY A 101 22.76 -16.65 24.87
N GLN A 102 22.89 -15.32 24.87
CA GLN A 102 23.78 -14.61 25.80
C GLN A 102 23.39 -14.86 27.26
N ALA A 103 22.10 -14.83 27.59
CA ALA A 103 21.63 -15.11 28.94
C ALA A 103 21.89 -16.57 29.34
N GLN A 104 21.69 -17.52 28.43
CA GLN A 104 21.93 -18.95 28.65
C GLN A 104 23.41 -19.24 28.94
N GLU A 105 24.33 -18.63 28.19
CA GLU A 105 25.78 -18.76 28.43
C GLU A 105 26.17 -18.28 29.83
N VAL A 106 25.63 -17.14 30.27
CA VAL A 106 25.85 -16.62 31.62
C VAL A 106 25.30 -17.58 32.68
N VAL A 107 24.12 -18.15 32.46
CA VAL A 107 23.51 -19.13 33.37
C VAL A 107 24.38 -20.39 33.48
N GLU A 108 24.78 -20.98 32.37
CA GLU A 108 25.59 -22.20 32.34
C GLU A 108 26.94 -22.02 33.04
N ASN A 109 27.59 -20.87 32.82
CA ASN A 109 28.83 -20.52 33.49
C ASN A 109 28.64 -20.38 35.01
N LEU A 110 27.61 -19.65 35.46
CA LEU A 110 27.30 -19.52 36.89
C LEU A 110 26.96 -20.86 37.56
N GLU A 111 26.22 -21.73 36.88
CA GLU A 111 25.95 -23.09 37.37
C GLU A 111 27.22 -23.94 37.49
N GLY A 112 28.18 -23.76 36.57
CA GLY A 112 29.51 -24.35 36.64
C GLY A 112 30.28 -23.87 37.89
N GLU A 113 30.39 -22.56 38.07
CA GLU A 113 31.08 -21.96 39.22
C GLU A 113 30.46 -22.39 40.56
N ILE A 114 29.12 -22.40 40.65
CA ILE A 114 28.43 -22.85 41.87
C ILE A 114 28.75 -24.32 42.17
N ARG A 115 28.78 -25.19 41.15
CA ARG A 115 29.14 -26.61 41.34
C ARG A 115 30.56 -26.77 41.84
N GLU A 116 31.52 -26.05 41.26
CA GLU A 116 32.92 -26.12 41.68
C GLU A 116 33.11 -25.57 43.09
N ARG A 117 32.46 -24.46 43.43
CA ARG A 117 32.48 -23.89 44.79
C ARG A 117 31.90 -24.86 45.82
N LYS A 118 30.76 -25.50 45.51
CA LYS A 118 30.16 -26.53 46.39
C LYS A 118 31.10 -27.71 46.59
N LYS A 119 31.77 -28.18 45.53
CA LYS A 119 32.76 -29.27 45.60
C LYS A 119 33.94 -28.90 46.51
N ARG A 120 34.54 -27.73 46.31
CA ARG A 120 35.66 -27.27 47.17
C ARG A 120 35.23 -27.10 48.62
N ASP A 121 34.02 -26.58 48.87
CA ASP A 121 33.46 -26.47 50.24
C ASP A 121 33.34 -27.84 50.92
N THR A 122 32.87 -28.87 50.20
CA THR A 122 32.84 -30.24 50.74
C THR A 122 34.24 -30.79 51.01
N GLU A 123 35.19 -30.60 50.10
CA GLU A 123 36.58 -31.05 50.26
C GLU A 123 37.28 -30.34 51.43
N MET A 124 37.01 -29.05 51.65
CA MET A 124 37.52 -28.31 52.82
C MET A 124 36.94 -28.84 54.13
N LYS A 125 35.64 -29.16 54.17
CA LYS A 125 35.01 -29.77 55.35
C LYS A 125 35.64 -31.12 55.67
N ASP A 126 35.85 -31.97 54.67
CA ASP A 126 36.48 -33.27 54.84
C ASP A 126 37.93 -33.14 55.32
N LEU A 127 38.72 -32.22 54.73
CA LEU A 127 40.09 -31.95 55.15
C LEU A 127 40.16 -31.43 56.60
N SER A 128 39.21 -30.59 57.02
CA SER A 128 39.16 -30.05 58.39
C SER A 128 38.93 -31.10 59.46
N GLY A 129 38.28 -32.22 59.12
CA GLY A 129 38.05 -33.36 60.02
C GLY A 129 39.11 -34.47 59.91
N CYS A 130 40.20 -34.25 59.17
CA CYS A 130 41.23 -35.26 58.92
C CYS A 130 42.27 -35.31 60.05
N ASP A 131 42.56 -36.52 60.56
CA ASP A 131 43.58 -36.75 61.60
C ASP A 131 45.02 -36.83 61.04
N ASP A 132 45.21 -36.98 59.72
CA ASP A 132 46.54 -37.01 59.10
C ASP A 132 47.09 -35.59 58.94
N HIS A 133 47.93 -35.20 59.88
CA HIS A 133 48.53 -33.87 59.92
C HIS A 133 49.46 -33.55 58.74
N ILE A 134 50.11 -34.55 58.14
CA ILE A 134 50.99 -34.34 56.98
C ILE A 134 50.13 -34.05 55.75
N TYR A 135 49.11 -34.88 55.52
CA TYR A 135 48.15 -34.68 54.42
C TYR A 135 47.41 -33.34 54.56
N TYR A 136 47.02 -32.97 55.78
CA TYR A 136 46.40 -31.68 56.08
C TYR A 136 47.29 -30.51 55.64
N LEU A 137 48.54 -30.48 56.11
CA LEU A 137 49.47 -29.39 55.79
C LEU A 137 49.80 -29.31 54.31
N GLN A 138 49.94 -30.45 53.62
CA GLN A 138 50.20 -30.49 52.17
C GLN A 138 49.02 -29.98 51.34
N THR A 139 47.79 -30.28 51.76
CA THR A 139 46.58 -29.99 50.98
C THR A 139 46.00 -28.61 51.32
N CYS A 140 46.18 -28.12 52.56
CA CYS A 140 45.67 -26.83 53.01
C CYS A 140 46.14 -25.66 52.14
N ASP A 141 47.42 -25.65 51.75
CA ASP A 141 48.00 -24.62 50.89
C ASP A 141 47.34 -24.62 49.50
N SER A 142 47.06 -25.79 48.92
CA SER A 142 46.35 -25.91 47.64
C SER A 142 44.86 -25.54 47.69
N MET A 143 44.24 -25.64 48.87
CA MET A 143 42.83 -25.30 49.06
C MET A 143 42.64 -23.83 49.39
N SER A 144 43.67 -23.18 49.91
CA SER A 144 43.67 -21.76 50.30
C SER A 144 43.81 -20.81 49.10
N THR A 145 44.23 -21.31 47.94
CA THR A 145 44.22 -20.51 46.70
C THR A 145 42.77 -20.21 46.29
N PRO A 146 42.40 -18.92 46.15
CA PRO A 146 41.09 -18.55 45.65
C PRO A 146 40.86 -19.19 44.28
N LEU A 147 39.61 -19.57 44.02
CA LEU A 147 39.20 -19.72 42.62
C LEU A 147 39.49 -18.43 41.89
N GLU A 148 40.07 -18.55 40.69
CA GLU A 148 39.95 -17.49 39.71
C GLU A 148 38.44 -17.22 39.58
N VAL A 149 38.02 -16.07 40.10
CA VAL A 149 36.71 -15.52 39.77
C VAL A 149 36.83 -15.31 38.27
N GLY A 150 36.07 -16.04 37.46
CA GLY A 150 35.97 -15.69 36.05
C GLY A 150 35.59 -14.22 36.01
N ASP A 151 36.41 -13.39 35.37
CA ASP A 151 36.17 -11.95 35.15
C ASP A 151 34.96 -11.78 34.22
N PHE A 152 33.81 -12.28 34.64
CA PHE A 152 32.56 -12.07 33.96
C PHE A 152 31.88 -10.90 34.65
N PRO A 153 31.53 -9.85 33.89
CA PRO A 153 30.85 -8.71 34.46
C PRO A 153 29.58 -9.23 35.13
N VAL A 154 29.52 -9.05 36.46
CA VAL A 154 28.34 -9.30 37.28
C VAL A 154 27.17 -8.63 36.59
N VAL A 155 26.37 -9.44 35.89
CA VAL A 155 25.03 -9.17 35.40
C VAL A 155 24.81 -7.70 34.98
N LEU A 156 25.35 -7.34 33.83
CA LEU A 156 24.50 -6.67 32.86
C LEU A 156 24.27 -7.65 31.71
N VAL A 157 23.52 -8.73 31.99
CA VAL A 157 22.50 -9.09 30.99
C VAL A 157 21.70 -7.81 30.89
N ASN A 158 21.96 -7.03 29.84
CA ASN A 158 21.48 -5.67 29.76
C ASN A 158 19.96 -5.72 29.94
N ALA A 159 19.45 -5.34 31.12
CA ALA A 159 18.01 -5.30 31.37
C ALA A 159 17.35 -4.29 30.41
N GLU A 160 18.16 -3.40 29.83
CA GLU A 160 17.83 -2.48 28.76
C GLU A 160 18.13 -3.06 27.37
N ALA A 161 18.19 -4.38 27.19
CA ALA A 161 18.18 -5.06 25.89
C ALA A 161 16.85 -4.76 25.18
N SER A 162 16.71 -3.53 24.76
CA SER A 162 15.48 -2.87 24.42
C SER A 162 15.15 -3.18 22.97
N TYR A 163 13.88 -3.47 22.71
CA TYR A 163 13.35 -3.49 21.34
C TYR A 163 13.04 -2.07 20.83
N GLU A 164 13.37 -1.04 21.61
CA GLU A 164 13.13 0.36 21.27
C GLU A 164 13.80 0.82 19.96
N PRO A 165 15.01 0.36 19.58
CA PRO A 165 15.56 0.68 18.26
C PRO A 165 14.70 0.15 17.11
N VAL A 166 14.22 -1.09 17.23
CA VAL A 166 13.32 -1.71 16.24
C VAL A 166 11.99 -0.95 16.19
N ARG A 167 11.40 -0.66 17.35
CA ARG A 167 10.18 0.13 17.46
C ARG A 167 10.33 1.53 16.84
N SER A 168 11.41 2.23 17.14
CA SER A 168 11.69 3.58 16.63
C SER A 168 11.85 3.60 15.12
N ALA A 169 12.53 2.59 14.56
CA ALA A 169 12.68 2.45 13.10
C ALA A 169 11.33 2.26 12.40
N ILE A 170 10.41 1.47 12.97
CA ILE A 170 9.05 1.28 12.41
C ILE A 170 8.25 2.58 12.47
N LEU A 171 8.30 3.30 13.59
CA LEU A 171 7.59 4.58 13.74
C LEU A 171 8.07 5.59 12.68
N ALA A 172 9.38 5.68 12.47
CA ALA A 172 9.97 6.55 11.45
C ALA A 172 9.60 6.10 10.03
N LEU A 173 9.53 4.79 9.76
CA LEU A 173 9.09 4.27 8.48
C LEU A 173 7.63 4.65 8.19
N ARG A 174 6.73 4.50 9.18
CA ARG A 174 5.32 4.91 9.05
C ARG A 174 5.20 6.37 8.66
N GLU A 175 5.87 7.27 9.37
CA GLU A 175 5.82 8.71 9.08
C GLU A 175 6.29 9.02 7.65
N ARG A 176 7.38 8.39 7.21
CA ARG A 176 7.88 8.57 5.83
C ARG A 176 6.90 8.07 4.77
N VAL A 177 6.21 6.95 5.02
CA VAL A 177 5.20 6.42 4.11
C VAL A 177 3.98 7.36 4.05
N GLU A 178 3.50 7.83 5.20
CA GLU A 178 2.40 8.79 5.26
C GLU A 178 2.73 10.11 4.54
N ASP A 179 3.92 10.66 4.78
CA ASP A 179 4.39 11.88 4.11
C ASP A 179 4.47 11.72 2.60
N LEU A 180 4.98 10.58 2.12
CA LEU A 180 5.08 10.28 0.69
C LEU A 180 3.67 10.17 0.07
N CYS A 181 2.76 9.45 0.72
CA CYS A 181 1.38 9.31 0.26
C CYS A 181 0.69 10.68 0.16
N ASN A 182 0.83 11.53 1.18
CA ASN A 182 0.27 12.87 1.18
C ASN A 182 0.82 13.75 0.04
N GLN A 183 2.12 13.67 -0.23
CA GLN A 183 2.76 14.40 -1.31
C GLN A 183 2.24 13.98 -2.69
N GLU A 184 2.12 12.67 -2.96
CA GLU A 184 1.63 12.18 -4.26
C GLU A 184 0.13 12.48 -4.45
N LEU A 185 -0.68 12.35 -3.39
CA LEU A 185 -2.11 12.73 -3.44
C LEU A 185 -2.27 14.23 -3.74
N ALA A 186 -1.47 15.09 -3.11
CA ALA A 186 -1.50 16.53 -3.37
C ALA A 186 -1.10 16.89 -4.82
N ARG A 187 -0.20 16.12 -5.45
CA ARG A 187 0.16 16.29 -6.87
C ARG A 187 -0.97 15.86 -7.80
N SER A 188 -1.72 14.83 -7.44
CA SER A 188 -2.83 14.32 -8.25
C SER A 188 -4.06 15.24 -8.24
N SER A 189 -4.27 16.01 -7.16
CA SER A 189 -5.40 16.94 -7.00
C SER A 189 -5.23 18.31 -7.69
N ASN A 190 -4.04 18.61 -8.23
CA ASN A 190 -3.71 19.90 -8.87
C ASN A 190 -3.75 19.87 -10.41
N LYS A 191 -4.41 18.87 -11.01
CA LYS A 191 -4.66 18.75 -12.44
C LYS A 191 -6.16 18.67 -12.72
#